data_AF-A0A5D2J8Q7-F1
#
_entry.id   AF-A0A5D2J8Q7-F1
#
_cell.length_a   1.000
_cell.length_b   1.000
_cell.length_c   1.000
_cell.angle_alpha   90.00
_cell.angle_beta   90.00
_cell.angle_gamma   90.00
#
_symmetry.space_group_name_H-M   'P 1'
#
loop_
_entity.id
_entity.type
_entity.pdbx_description
1 polymer ?
#
loop_
_entity_poly.entity_id
_entity_poly.type
_entity_poly.pdbx_seq_one_letter_code
_entity_poly.pdbx_strand_id
1 'polypeptide(L)'
;MAVFTMELVGTETGDVPKRYSMDMTKDFVPMSVFSETSQGKLVVEGKILNKFDMRPHDENIENYGKLCRERTTKSMNKSRQIQVIDNDNGTHMRPMPGMIIAAVFNEKKKAPAKTSDTKRTRRDRGEMEDIMFKLFERQSNWTLRQLIQETDQPEQFLKDILKDLCIYNNKGTNQGTYELKPEYKKATDGTNP
;
A
#
# COMPACT_ATOMS: atom_id res chain seq x y z
N MET A 1 -23.25 49.56 -24.62
CA MET A 1 -22.14 48.75 -24.05
C MET A 1 -21.78 47.71 -25.09
N ALA A 2 -20.49 47.43 -25.31
CA ALA A 2 -20.11 46.36 -26.24
C ALA A 2 -20.60 45.01 -25.67
N VAL A 3 -21.35 44.26 -26.48
CA VAL A 3 -21.80 42.91 -26.13
C VAL A 3 -20.86 41.95 -26.84
N PHE A 4 -20.16 41.13 -26.06
CA PHE A 4 -19.27 40.11 -26.57
C PHE A 4 -19.99 38.77 -26.56
N THR A 5 -19.88 38.01 -27.63
CA THR A 5 -20.47 36.67 -27.74
C THR A 5 -19.42 35.67 -28.22
N MET A 6 -19.46 34.46 -27.69
CA MET A 6 -18.64 33.33 -28.13
C MET A 6 -19.55 32.24 -28.68
N GLU A 7 -19.17 31.69 -29.83
CA GLU A 7 -19.86 30.56 -30.45
C GLU A 7 -18.93 29.36 -30.50
N LEU A 8 -19.40 28.21 -30.02
CA LEU A 8 -18.65 26.97 -30.02
C LEU A 8 -18.83 26.25 -31.36
N VAL A 9 -17.72 26.02 -32.06
CA VAL A 9 -17.69 25.24 -33.30
C VAL A 9 -17.62 23.76 -32.95
N GLY A 10 -18.75 23.06 -33.02
CA GLY A 10 -18.82 21.63 -32.73
C GLY A 10 -19.99 20.93 -33.42
N THR A 11 -19.75 19.70 -33.87
CA THR A 11 -20.75 18.80 -34.51
C THR A 11 -21.62 18.07 -33.49
N GLU A 12 -21.58 18.45 -32.22
CA GLU A 12 -22.29 17.74 -31.17
C GLU A 12 -23.80 17.98 -31.29
N THR A 13 -24.54 16.88 -31.33
CA THR A 13 -26.00 16.79 -31.50
C THR A 13 -26.76 16.85 -30.17
N GLY A 14 -26.06 17.17 -29.07
CA GLY A 14 -26.64 17.28 -27.73
C GLY A 14 -27.30 18.63 -27.46
N ASP A 15 -28.13 18.67 -26.42
CA ASP A 15 -28.84 19.86 -25.91
C ASP A 15 -27.91 20.85 -25.17
N VAL A 16 -26.71 21.07 -25.71
CA VAL A 16 -25.67 21.91 -25.13
C VAL A 16 -25.75 23.31 -25.74
N PRO A 17 -25.68 24.39 -24.94
CA PRO A 17 -25.63 25.74 -25.50
C PRO A 17 -24.43 25.91 -26.43
N LYS A 18 -24.70 26.43 -27.63
CA LYS A 18 -23.66 26.71 -28.63
C LYS A 18 -23.18 28.16 -28.59
N ARG A 19 -24.01 29.06 -28.07
CA ARG A 19 -23.72 30.49 -27.96
C ARG A 19 -23.66 30.92 -26.49
N TYR A 20 -22.65 31.71 -26.17
CA TYR A 20 -22.40 32.25 -24.84
C TYR A 20 -22.27 33.77 -24.91
N SER A 21 -22.88 34.47 -23.97
CA SER A 21 -22.62 35.89 -23.73
C SER A 21 -21.41 36.03 -22.84
N MET A 22 -20.54 37.01 -23.13
CA MET A 22 -19.35 37.31 -22.35
C MET A 22 -19.49 38.69 -21.71
N ASP A 23 -19.50 38.71 -20.39
CA ASP A 23 -19.61 39.92 -19.58
C ASP A 23 -18.21 40.36 -19.16
N MET A 24 -17.77 41.51 -19.68
CA MET A 24 -16.44 42.05 -19.38
C MET A 24 -16.44 42.75 -18.02
N THR A 25 -15.54 42.34 -17.13
CA THR A 25 -15.27 43.03 -15.87
C THR A 25 -14.65 44.40 -16.16
N LYS A 26 -15.20 45.47 -15.56
CA LYS A 26 -14.70 46.84 -15.72
C LYS A 26 -13.63 47.22 -14.70
N ASP A 27 -13.55 46.46 -13.62
CA ASP A 27 -12.59 46.69 -12.54
C ASP A 27 -11.18 46.29 -12.96
N PHE A 28 -10.19 46.94 -12.34
CA PHE A 28 -8.80 46.61 -12.57
C PHE A 28 -8.47 45.20 -12.10
N VAL A 29 -7.83 44.41 -12.98
CA VAL A 29 -7.49 43.01 -12.72
C VAL A 29 -5.95 42.86 -12.62
N PRO A 30 -5.37 42.89 -11.40
CA PRO A 30 -3.92 42.79 -11.20
C PRO A 30 -3.41 41.34 -11.30
N MET A 31 -3.68 40.66 -12.41
CA MET A 31 -3.26 39.28 -12.64
C MET A 31 -2.20 39.18 -13.74
N SER A 32 -1.26 38.25 -13.56
CA SER A 32 -0.20 37.93 -14.53
C SER A 32 -0.20 36.43 -14.80
N VAL A 33 0.19 36.05 -16.01
CA VAL A 33 0.27 34.65 -16.44
C VAL A 33 1.72 34.22 -16.46
N PHE A 34 2.00 33.05 -15.87
CA PHE A 34 3.28 32.37 -15.98
C PHE A 34 3.05 30.94 -16.48
N SER A 35 4.04 30.41 -17.20
CA SER A 35 4.06 29.05 -17.71
C SER A 35 5.24 28.29 -17.11
N GLU A 36 5.05 26.99 -16.90
CA GLU A 36 6.09 26.06 -16.49
C GLU A 36 6.26 25.00 -17.56
N THR A 37 7.48 24.79 -18.04
CA THR A 37 7.77 23.70 -18.97
C THR A 37 7.89 22.38 -18.23
N SER A 38 7.74 21.25 -18.93
CA SER A 38 7.95 19.91 -18.36
C SER A 38 9.37 19.68 -17.81
N GLN A 39 10.32 20.56 -18.15
CA GLN A 39 11.68 20.57 -17.63
C GLN A 39 11.86 21.48 -16.40
N GLY A 40 10.78 22.05 -15.86
CA GLY A 40 10.79 22.90 -14.67
C GLY A 40 11.25 24.35 -14.91
N LYS A 41 11.26 24.82 -16.17
CA LYS A 41 11.59 26.22 -16.48
C LYS A 41 10.33 27.08 -16.37
N LEU A 42 10.39 28.12 -15.54
CA LEU A 42 9.34 29.12 -15.38
C LEU A 42 9.56 30.33 -16.29
N VAL A 43 8.50 30.80 -16.95
CA VAL A 43 8.49 32.00 -17.81
C VAL A 43 7.25 32.84 -17.50
N VAL A 44 7.40 34.17 -17.49
CA VAL A 44 6.26 35.10 -17.38
C VAL A 44 5.76 35.43 -18.78
N GLU A 45 4.53 35.05 -19.09
CA GLU A 45 3.92 35.19 -20.42
C GLU A 45 3.31 36.58 -20.64
N GLY A 46 2.77 37.20 -19.58
CA GLY A 46 2.19 38.53 -19.68
C GLY A 46 1.25 38.92 -18.55
N LYS A 47 0.55 40.04 -18.75
CA LYS A 47 -0.45 40.57 -17.83
C LYS A 47 -1.86 40.38 -18.40
N ILE A 48 -2.83 40.14 -17.54
CA ILE A 48 -4.24 40.03 -17.93
C ILE A 48 -4.79 41.45 -18.11
N LEU A 49 -5.26 41.77 -19.31
CA LEU A 49 -5.84 43.08 -19.62
C LEU A 49 -7.34 43.13 -19.31
N ASN A 50 -8.09 42.15 -19.81
CA ASN A 50 -9.55 42.10 -19.69
C ASN A 50 -9.98 40.74 -19.12
N LYS A 51 -10.91 40.76 -18.16
CA LYS A 51 -11.57 39.55 -17.63
C LYS A 51 -12.98 39.47 -18.21
N PHE A 52 -13.35 38.27 -18.67
CA PHE A 52 -14.68 37.97 -19.19
C PHE A 52 -15.30 36.83 -18.40
N ASP A 53 -16.52 37.03 -17.91
CA ASP A 53 -17.33 35.96 -17.34
C ASP A 53 -18.31 35.47 -18.42
N MET A 54 -18.33 34.15 -18.65
CA MET A 54 -19.17 33.56 -19.68
C MET A 54 -20.47 33.05 -19.09
N ARG A 55 -21.59 33.37 -19.74
CA ARG A 55 -22.91 32.83 -19.42
C ARG A 55 -23.57 32.25 -20.67
N PRO A 56 -24.40 31.19 -20.53
CA PRO A 56 -25.21 30.71 -21.64
C PRO A 56 -26.04 31.86 -22.22
N HIS A 57 -26.13 31.91 -23.55
CA HIS A 57 -26.95 32.92 -24.21
C HIS A 57 -28.45 32.62 -24.02
N ASP A 58 -29.27 33.67 -23.99
CA ASP A 58 -30.67 33.60 -23.53
C ASP A 58 -31.57 32.73 -24.45
N GLU A 59 -31.21 32.59 -25.74
CA GLU A 59 -31.97 31.83 -26.75
C GLU A 59 -32.17 30.33 -26.39
N ASN A 60 -31.29 29.72 -25.59
CA ASN A 60 -31.37 28.28 -25.27
C ASN A 60 -31.29 28.00 -23.75
N ILE A 61 -31.80 28.92 -22.94
CA ILE A 61 -31.65 28.88 -21.48
C ILE A 61 -32.42 27.72 -20.80
N GLU A 62 -33.59 27.34 -21.32
CA GLU A 62 -34.41 26.26 -20.76
C GLU A 62 -33.73 24.90 -20.86
N ASN A 63 -33.15 24.65 -22.03
CA ASN A 63 -32.40 23.44 -22.35
C ASN A 63 -31.10 23.35 -21.54
N TYR A 64 -30.40 24.47 -21.36
CA TYR A 64 -29.30 24.55 -20.39
C TYR A 64 -29.75 24.21 -18.97
N GLY A 65 -30.94 24.66 -18.56
CA GLY A 65 -31.52 24.32 -17.27
C GLY A 65 -31.76 22.81 -17.09
N LYS A 66 -32.25 22.13 -18.13
CA LYS A 66 -32.37 20.66 -18.15
C LYS A 66 -31.01 19.99 -18.00
N LEU A 67 -30.02 20.43 -18.77
CA LEU A 67 -28.64 19.93 -18.72
C LEU A 67 -28.04 20.07 -17.30
N CYS A 68 -28.24 21.22 -16.66
CA CYS A 68 -27.80 21.45 -15.29
C CYS A 68 -28.45 20.47 -14.30
N ARG A 69 -29.78 20.26 -14.41
CA ARG A 69 -30.50 19.28 -13.58
C ARG A 69 -29.98 17.86 -13.80
N GLU A 70 -29.81 17.45 -15.05
CA GLU A 70 -29.26 16.13 -15.37
C GLU A 70 -27.87 15.91 -14.78
N ARG A 71 -26.98 16.91 -14.84
CA ARG A 71 -25.64 16.86 -14.22
C ARG A 71 -25.75 16.71 -12.70
N THR A 72 -26.62 17.48 -12.06
CA THR A 72 -26.87 17.34 -10.61
C THR A 72 -27.40 15.96 -10.26
N THR A 73 -28.41 15.45 -10.97
CA THR A 73 -28.95 14.10 -10.76
C THR A 73 -27.87 13.03 -10.93
N LYS A 74 -27.08 13.09 -12.01
CA LYS A 74 -25.97 12.16 -12.25
C LYS A 74 -24.94 12.20 -11.13
N SER A 75 -24.62 13.39 -10.61
CA SER A 75 -23.68 13.55 -9.49
C SER A 75 -24.26 13.13 -8.13
N MET A 76 -25.59 13.23 -7.95
CA MET A 76 -26.27 12.85 -6.72
C MET A 76 -26.50 11.34 -6.60
N ASN A 77 -26.36 10.60 -7.70
CA ASN A 77 -26.34 9.15 -7.69
C ASN A 77 -25.10 8.65 -6.93
N LYS A 78 -25.28 8.35 -5.64
CA LYS A 78 -24.23 7.73 -4.83
C LYS A 78 -24.00 6.31 -5.37
N SER A 79 -22.79 6.04 -5.85
CA SER A 79 -22.37 4.69 -6.27
C SER A 79 -22.42 3.67 -5.12
N ARG A 80 -22.33 4.17 -3.88
CA ARG A 80 -22.44 3.38 -2.65
C ARG A 80 -23.86 3.49 -2.08
N GLN A 81 -24.55 2.36 -2.01
CA GLN A 81 -25.84 2.25 -1.32
C GLN A 81 -25.67 1.39 -0.06
N ILE A 82 -26.29 1.83 1.04
CA ILE A 82 -26.39 1.00 2.25
C ILE A 82 -27.44 -0.07 1.94
N GLN A 83 -27.03 -1.34 1.97
CA GLN A 83 -27.95 -2.46 1.86
C GLN A 83 -28.29 -2.95 3.28
N VAL A 84 -29.58 -3.11 3.56
CA VAL A 84 -30.04 -3.76 4.78
C VAL A 84 -29.92 -5.26 4.57
N ILE A 85 -29.26 -5.95 5.50
CA ILE A 85 -29.14 -7.40 5.47
C ILE A 85 -30.45 -7.96 6.00
N ASP A 86 -31.21 -8.66 5.15
CA ASP A 86 -32.53 -9.21 5.47
C ASP A 86 -32.46 -10.39 6.47
N ASN A 87 -31.33 -11.11 6.51
CA ASN A 87 -31.09 -12.20 7.44
C ASN A 87 -30.25 -11.73 8.64
N ASP A 88 -30.88 -11.09 9.61
CA ASP A 88 -30.26 -10.52 10.82
C ASP A 88 -29.99 -11.56 11.93
N ASN A 89 -30.16 -12.85 11.63
CA ASN A 89 -29.89 -13.94 12.57
C ASN A 89 -28.48 -13.80 13.17
N GLY A 90 -28.42 -13.54 14.48
CA GLY A 90 -27.20 -13.16 15.21
C GLY A 90 -26.04 -14.18 15.16
N THR A 91 -26.24 -15.35 14.57
CA THR A 91 -25.19 -16.32 14.27
C THR A 91 -24.23 -15.85 13.17
N HIS A 92 -24.69 -15.05 12.19
CA HIS A 92 -23.85 -14.53 11.10
C HIS A 92 -23.22 -13.16 11.41
N MET A 93 -23.77 -12.43 12.38
CA MET A 93 -23.30 -11.09 12.78
C MET A 93 -22.31 -11.12 13.95
N ARG A 94 -22.09 -12.29 14.58
CA ARG A 94 -21.08 -12.45 15.62
C ARG A 94 -19.72 -12.77 14.98
N PRO A 95 -18.63 -12.11 15.44
CA PRO A 95 -17.29 -12.51 15.04
C PRO A 95 -17.08 -13.98 15.43
N MET A 96 -16.79 -14.84 14.44
CA MET A 96 -16.42 -16.22 14.70
C MET A 96 -15.13 -16.23 15.54
N PRO A 97 -15.12 -16.87 16.73
CA PRO A 97 -13.90 -17.02 17.52
C PRO A 97 -12.82 -17.70 16.67
N GLY A 98 -11.70 -17.00 16.43
CA GLY A 98 -10.56 -17.51 15.63
C GLY A 98 -10.40 -16.95 14.21
N MET A 99 -11.36 -16.19 13.66
CA MET A 99 -11.26 -15.65 12.28
C MET A 99 -10.58 -14.26 12.16
N ILE A 100 -10.34 -13.55 13.26
CA ILE A 100 -9.85 -12.15 13.25
C ILE A 100 -8.41 -12.03 12.68
N ILE A 101 -7.68 -13.14 12.52
CA ILE A 101 -6.28 -13.14 12.06
C ILE A 101 -6.15 -13.27 10.53
N ALA A 102 -7.19 -13.69 9.80
CA ALA A 102 -7.06 -14.00 8.37
C ALA A 102 -7.12 -12.78 7.43
N ALA A 103 -7.72 -11.64 7.84
CA ALA A 103 -7.96 -10.52 6.93
C ALA A 103 -6.76 -9.56 6.75
N VAL A 104 -5.74 -9.62 7.63
CA VAL A 104 -4.55 -8.75 7.56
C VAL A 104 -3.41 -9.40 6.77
N PHE A 105 -3.56 -10.65 6.31
CA PHE A 105 -2.47 -11.40 5.70
C PHE A 105 -2.84 -11.96 4.32
N ASN A 106 -3.27 -11.07 3.41
CA ASN A 106 -3.45 -11.43 2.00
C ASN A 106 -2.46 -10.69 1.08
N GLU A 107 -1.19 -10.68 1.46
CA GLU A 107 -0.07 -10.54 0.52
C GLU A 107 1.03 -11.53 0.87
N LYS A 108 0.80 -12.79 0.50
CA LYS A 108 1.74 -13.67 -0.20
C LYS A 108 1.17 -15.06 -0.11
N LYS A 109 0.71 -15.55 -1.26
CA LYS A 109 0.50 -16.97 -1.52
C LYS A 109 1.68 -17.76 -0.95
N LYS A 110 1.43 -18.52 0.10
CA LYS A 110 2.05 -19.83 0.29
C LYS A 110 0.92 -20.83 0.41
N ALA A 111 1.03 -21.89 -0.38
CA ALA A 111 0.11 -23.01 -0.39
C ALA A 111 -0.17 -23.50 1.04
N PRO A 112 -1.35 -24.06 1.32
CA PRO A 112 -1.67 -24.61 2.63
C PRO A 112 -0.75 -25.81 2.87
N ALA A 113 0.36 -25.57 3.57
CA ALA A 113 1.08 -26.63 4.26
C ALA A 113 0.12 -27.09 5.36
N LYS A 114 -0.42 -28.29 5.17
CA LYS A 114 -1.14 -29.06 6.18
C LYS A 114 -0.36 -28.92 7.50
N THR A 115 -0.89 -28.15 8.43
CA THR A 115 -0.43 -28.18 9.82
C THR A 115 -0.91 -29.51 10.37
N SER A 116 -0.09 -30.54 10.17
CA SER A 116 -0.10 -31.67 11.06
C SER A 116 0.18 -31.12 12.46
N ASP A 117 -0.79 -31.28 13.35
CA ASP A 117 -0.65 -31.19 14.81
C ASP A 117 0.31 -32.30 15.30
N THR A 118 1.51 -32.34 14.76
CA THR A 118 2.60 -33.16 15.27
C THR A 118 3.20 -32.31 16.38
N LYS A 119 2.85 -32.67 17.62
CA LYS A 119 3.59 -32.28 18.82
C LYS A 119 5.07 -32.16 18.46
N ARG A 120 5.62 -30.94 18.50
CA ARG A 120 7.05 -30.68 18.27
C ARG A 120 7.83 -31.46 19.32
N THR A 121 8.25 -32.66 18.97
CA THR A 121 9.08 -33.49 19.84
C THR A 121 10.45 -32.85 19.90
N ARG A 122 10.91 -32.54 21.11
CA ARG A 122 12.28 -32.08 21.35
C ARG A 122 13.21 -33.16 20.81
N ARG A 123 14.11 -32.79 19.89
CA ARG A 123 15.15 -33.72 19.44
C ARG A 123 16.12 -34.01 20.57
N ASP A 124 16.82 -35.14 20.46
CA ASP A 124 17.88 -35.45 21.40
C ASP A 124 18.97 -34.37 21.33
N ARG A 125 19.58 -34.08 22.48
CA ARG A 125 20.54 -32.99 22.58
C ARG A 125 21.73 -33.23 21.66
N GLY A 126 22.31 -34.44 21.63
CA GLY A 126 23.50 -34.73 20.83
C GLY A 126 23.25 -34.54 19.31
N GLU A 127 22.12 -35.03 18.82
CA GLU A 127 21.72 -34.85 17.42
C GLU A 127 21.54 -33.37 17.04
N MET A 128 21.11 -32.55 17.98
CA MET A 128 20.90 -31.12 17.76
C MET A 128 22.22 -30.35 17.69
N GLU A 129 23.25 -30.79 18.43
CA GLU A 129 24.61 -30.21 18.35
C GLU A 129 25.20 -30.47 16.95
N ASP A 130 25.08 -31.69 16.41
CA ASP A 130 25.54 -32.04 15.06
C ASP A 130 24.85 -31.21 13.96
N ILE A 131 23.54 -30.98 14.11
CA ILE A 131 22.78 -30.14 13.19
C ILE A 131 23.24 -28.68 13.28
N MET A 132 23.51 -28.17 14.49
CA MET A 132 24.05 -26.82 14.67
C MET A 132 25.39 -26.67 13.95
N PHE A 133 26.32 -27.60 14.12
CA PHE A 133 27.63 -27.54 13.45
C PHE A 133 27.48 -27.47 11.92
N LYS A 134 26.63 -28.32 11.32
CA LYS A 134 26.33 -28.27 9.87
C LYS A 134 25.70 -26.95 9.43
N LEU A 135 24.84 -26.35 10.25
CA LEU A 135 24.24 -25.05 9.93
C LEU A 135 25.30 -23.95 9.93
N PHE A 136 26.21 -23.95 10.91
CA PHE A 136 27.28 -22.96 11.03
C PHE A 136 28.41 -23.13 9.99
N GLU A 137 28.56 -24.32 9.39
CA GLU A 137 29.38 -24.49 8.18
C GLU A 137 28.81 -23.73 6.98
N ARG A 138 27.48 -23.65 6.84
CA ARG A 138 26.81 -22.94 5.74
C ARG A 138 27.00 -21.42 5.82
N GLN A 139 26.99 -20.88 7.03
CA GLN A 139 27.30 -19.47 7.30
C GLN A 139 27.73 -19.29 8.76
N SER A 140 28.71 -18.42 8.99
CA SER A 140 29.35 -18.25 10.31
C SER A 140 28.45 -17.59 11.37
N ASN A 141 27.35 -16.96 10.95
CA ASN A 141 26.45 -16.17 11.79
C ASN A 141 25.00 -16.53 11.50
N TRP A 142 24.21 -16.78 12.54
CA TRP A 142 22.80 -17.14 12.41
C TRP A 142 21.92 -16.36 13.39
N THR A 143 20.74 -15.91 12.95
CA THR A 143 19.75 -15.34 13.88
C THR A 143 18.92 -16.43 14.55
N LEU A 144 18.43 -16.18 15.78
CA LEU A 144 17.56 -17.13 16.49
C LEU A 144 16.33 -17.54 15.66
N ARG A 145 15.73 -16.58 14.95
CA ARG A 145 14.56 -16.81 14.10
C ARG A 145 14.86 -17.80 12.97
N GLN A 146 16.03 -17.68 12.34
CA GLN A 146 16.45 -18.59 11.28
C GLN A 146 16.72 -20.00 11.81
N LEU A 147 17.34 -20.12 12.98
CA LEU A 147 17.59 -21.42 13.61
C LEU A 147 16.28 -22.12 13.99
N ILE A 148 15.27 -21.39 14.48
CA ILE A 148 13.92 -21.95 14.73
C ILE A 148 13.31 -22.48 13.44
N GLN A 149 13.45 -21.74 12.34
CA GLN A 149 12.84 -22.13 11.06
C GLN A 149 13.54 -23.35 10.42
N GLU A 150 14.87 -23.41 10.48
CA GLU A 150 15.65 -24.51 9.87
C GLU A 150 15.53 -25.81 10.68
N THR A 151 15.37 -25.72 12.00
CA THR A 151 15.41 -26.89 12.91
C THR A 151 14.01 -27.34 13.38
N ASP A 152 13.01 -26.48 13.21
CA ASP A 152 11.65 -26.60 13.75
C ASP A 152 11.61 -26.95 15.25
N GLN A 153 12.64 -26.52 15.99
CA GLN A 153 12.73 -26.72 17.44
C GLN A 153 12.13 -25.53 18.22
N PRO A 154 11.57 -25.76 19.42
CA PRO A 154 11.10 -24.68 20.28
C PRO A 154 12.20 -23.68 20.64
N GLU A 155 11.86 -22.40 20.70
CA GLU A 155 12.80 -21.30 20.98
C GLU A 155 13.58 -21.50 22.28
N GLN A 156 12.91 -21.96 23.34
CA GLN A 156 13.55 -22.18 24.64
C GLN A 156 14.63 -23.26 24.56
N PHE A 157 14.37 -24.36 23.84
CA PHE A 157 15.31 -25.45 23.68
C PHE A 157 16.54 -25.03 22.87
N LEU A 158 16.34 -24.26 21.80
CA LEU A 158 17.43 -23.69 21.02
C LEU A 158 18.27 -22.72 21.85
N LYS A 159 17.66 -21.88 22.69
CA LYS A 159 18.39 -20.98 23.58
C LYS A 159 19.28 -21.73 24.56
N ASP A 160 18.82 -22.84 25.11
CA ASP A 160 19.60 -23.67 26.03
C ASP A 160 20.84 -24.26 25.33
N ILE A 161 20.69 -24.77 24.10
CA ILE A 161 21.80 -25.30 23.29
C ILE A 161 22.77 -24.19 22.85
N LEU A 162 22.24 -23.05 22.40
CA LEU A 162 23.04 -21.92 21.94
C LEU A 162 23.84 -21.28 23.08
N LYS A 163 23.35 -21.34 24.32
CA LYS A 163 24.09 -20.89 25.51
C LYS A 163 25.37 -21.70 25.72
N ASP A 164 25.32 -22.99 25.40
CA ASP A 164 26.44 -23.91 25.60
C ASP A 164 27.43 -23.85 24.43
N LEU A 165 26.95 -23.77 23.19
CA LEU A 165 27.78 -23.87 21.97
C LEU A 165 28.19 -22.54 21.34
N CYS A 166 27.41 -21.48 21.52
CA CYS A 166 27.53 -20.23 20.75
C CYS A 166 27.84 -19.00 21.62
N ILE A 167 28.30 -17.94 20.95
CA ILE A 167 28.46 -16.58 21.47
C ILE A 167 27.38 -15.71 20.80
N TYR A 168 26.71 -14.88 21.59
CA TYR A 168 25.71 -13.94 21.08
C TYR A 168 26.33 -12.58 20.78
N ASN A 169 26.19 -12.12 19.54
CA ASN A 169 26.72 -10.86 19.07
C ASN A 169 25.77 -9.71 19.43
N ASN A 170 26.15 -8.93 20.44
CA ASN A 170 25.33 -7.83 20.96
C ASN A 170 25.54 -6.48 20.23
N LYS A 171 26.56 -6.35 19.38
CA LYS A 171 26.96 -5.07 18.77
C LYS A 171 27.54 -5.27 17.35
N GLY A 172 27.52 -4.20 16.55
CA GLY A 172 28.10 -4.17 15.20
C GLY A 172 27.18 -4.73 14.11
N THR A 173 27.71 -4.95 12.90
CA THR A 173 26.96 -5.41 11.72
C THR A 173 26.29 -6.78 11.92
N ASN A 174 26.82 -7.59 12.83
CA ASN A 174 26.29 -8.90 13.20
C ASN A 174 25.44 -8.87 14.49
N GLN A 175 24.94 -7.69 14.91
CA GLN A 175 24.09 -7.59 16.09
C GLN A 175 22.86 -8.49 15.94
N GLY A 176 22.58 -9.30 16.97
CA GLY A 176 21.44 -10.21 17.00
C GLY A 176 21.71 -11.59 16.40
N THR A 177 22.95 -11.89 16.02
CA THR A 177 23.35 -13.23 15.55
C THR A 177 24.06 -14.03 16.63
N TYR A 178 24.04 -15.34 16.47
CA TYR A 178 24.86 -16.30 17.20
C TYR A 178 26.01 -16.74 16.29
N GLU A 179 27.18 -16.96 16.89
CA GLU A 179 28.32 -17.59 16.25
C GLU A 179 28.85 -18.73 17.13
N LEU A 180 29.41 -19.79 16.56
CA LEU A 180 30.03 -20.85 17.36
C LEU A 180 31.21 -20.29 18.17
N LYS A 181 31.35 -20.77 19.41
CA LYS A 181 32.54 -20.49 20.22
C LYS A 181 33.80 -20.94 19.45
N PRO A 182 34.91 -20.19 19.57
CA PRO A 182 36.15 -20.48 18.84
C PRO A 182 36.75 -21.85 19.18
N GLU A 183 36.42 -22.40 20.35
CA GLU A 183 36.79 -23.75 20.80
C GLU A 183 36.21 -24.85 19.90
N TYR A 184 34.98 -24.68 19.41
CA TYR A 184 34.32 -25.65 18.54
C TYR A 184 34.58 -25.40 17.04
N LYS A 185 35.05 -24.20 16.66
CA LYS A 185 35.46 -23.90 15.27
C LYS A 185 36.70 -24.69 14.83
N LYS A 186 37.46 -25.29 15.76
CA LYS A 186 38.70 -26.05 15.47
C LYS A 186 38.54 -27.58 15.60
N ALA A 187 37.41 -28.06 16.11
CA ALA A 187 37.21 -29.49 16.36
C ALA A 187 36.83 -30.29 15.11
N THR A 188 36.50 -29.64 14.00
CA THR A 188 36.19 -30.31 12.72
C THR A 188 37.42 -30.75 11.93
N ASP A 189 38.64 -30.55 12.45
CA ASP A 189 39.90 -30.92 11.77
C ASP A 189 40.68 -32.05 12.47
N GLY A 190 40.01 -32.88 13.27
CA GLY A 190 40.66 -34.04 13.87
C GLY A 190 39.70 -34.95 14.62
N THR A 191 39.25 -36.01 13.95
CA THR A 191 39.29 -37.41 14.41
C THR A 191 38.53 -38.28 13.39
N ASN A 192 39.28 -39.05 12.60
CA ASN A 192 38.85 -40.35 12.08
C ASN A 192 40.13 -41.22 11.93
N PRO A 193 40.34 -42.26 12.74
CA PRO A 193 41.02 -43.46 12.29
C PRO A 193 40.09 -44.33 11.44
#